data_AF-A0A0F8HSY8-F1
#
_entry.id   AF-A0A0F8HSY8-F1
#
_cell.length_a   1.000
_cell.length_b   1.000
_cell.length_c   1.000
_cell.angle_alpha   90.00
_cell.angle_beta   90.00
_cell.angle_gamma   90.00
#
_symmetry.space_group_name_H-M   'P 1'
#
loop_
_entity.id
_entity.type
_entity.pdbx_description
1 polymer ?
#
loop_
_entity_poly.entity_id
_entity_poly.type
_entity_poly.pdbx_seq_one_letter_code
_entity_poly.pdbx_strand_id
1 'polypeptide(L)'
;MPFNFLLTNNLLCNTSWVENGTKISMSPENGEKILFFKLDDGNNSISLKKALNMRNDNQSVCDLLVYYQKIDVNNTKKIMCFAEGKGTDIKHAVEQIQNTYRVFCGSLPKSILGQVIWTAYIQGNPGSSLKNTKELKNELICSGIKKCEIGKTKFEQFIRTV
;
A
#
# COMPACT_ATOMS: atom_id res chain seq x y z
N MET A 1 -11.83 14.16 -14.46
CA MET A 1 -10.82 13.35 -13.73
C MET A 1 -11.52 12.31 -12.86
N PRO A 2 -11.80 11.10 -13.37
CA PRO A 2 -12.49 10.05 -12.62
C PRO A 2 -11.63 9.47 -11.48
N PHE A 3 -10.30 9.44 -11.67
CA PHE A 3 -9.36 8.78 -10.75
C PHE A 3 -9.37 9.37 -9.33
N ASN A 4 -9.32 10.70 -9.19
CA ASN A 4 -9.33 11.35 -7.88
C ASN A 4 -10.63 11.06 -7.13
N PHE A 5 -11.77 11.11 -7.82
CA PHE A 5 -13.09 10.84 -7.24
C PHE A 5 -13.23 9.37 -6.79
N LEU A 6 -12.73 8.43 -7.59
CA LEU A 6 -12.77 7.01 -7.26
C LEU A 6 -11.83 6.68 -6.10
N LEU A 7 -10.65 7.27 -6.05
CA LEU A 7 -9.75 7.08 -4.91
C LEU A 7 -10.34 7.68 -3.63
N THR A 8 -10.98 8.86 -3.70
CA THR A 8 -11.64 9.46 -2.52
C THR A 8 -12.84 8.65 -2.03
N ASN A 9 -13.57 7.96 -2.91
CA ASN A 9 -14.67 7.08 -2.49
C ASN A 9 -14.20 5.84 -1.73
N ASN A 10 -12.93 5.48 -1.88
CA ASN A 10 -12.29 4.36 -1.19
C ASN A 10 -11.59 4.79 0.11
N LEU A 11 -11.69 6.08 0.48
CA LEU A 11 -11.11 6.60 1.72
C LEU A 11 -11.87 6.03 2.93
N LEU A 12 -11.12 5.41 3.84
CA LEU A 12 -11.63 4.97 5.13
C LEU A 12 -11.69 6.17 6.09
N CYS A 13 -12.78 6.26 6.86
CA CYS A 13 -12.95 7.29 7.89
C CYS A 13 -11.93 7.14 9.05
N ASN A 14 -11.38 5.95 9.23
CA ASN A 14 -10.47 5.61 10.33
C ASN A 14 -9.06 5.29 9.79
N THR A 15 -8.05 5.45 10.62
CA THR A 15 -6.65 5.08 10.34
C THR A 15 -6.38 3.60 10.64
N SER A 16 -7.36 2.74 10.35
CA SER A 16 -7.30 1.30 10.59
C SER A 16 -8.12 0.53 9.56
N TRP A 17 -7.57 -0.59 9.14
CA TRP A 17 -8.19 -1.57 8.26
C TRP A 17 -8.10 -2.96 8.90
N VAL A 18 -9.17 -3.74 8.78
CA VAL A 18 -9.27 -5.10 9.31
C VAL A 18 -9.92 -5.99 8.27
N GLU A 19 -9.28 -7.10 7.94
CA GLU A 19 -9.83 -8.11 7.05
C GLU A 19 -9.30 -9.50 7.43
N ASN A 20 -10.17 -10.51 7.45
CA ASN A 20 -9.81 -11.91 7.72
C ASN A 20 -8.93 -12.10 8.98
N GLY A 21 -9.20 -11.33 10.04
CA GLY A 21 -8.43 -11.37 11.30
C GLY A 21 -7.09 -10.62 11.28
N THR A 22 -6.70 -10.06 10.14
CA THR A 22 -5.51 -9.23 9.99
C THR A 22 -5.88 -7.77 10.18
N LYS A 23 -5.11 -7.04 11.01
CA LYS A 23 -5.32 -5.61 11.27
C LYS A 23 -4.09 -4.81 10.90
N ILE A 24 -4.29 -3.78 10.08
CA ILE A 24 -3.30 -2.74 9.78
C ILE A 24 -3.85 -1.44 10.35
N SER A 25 -3.15 -0.82 11.28
CA SER A 25 -3.60 0.42 11.91
C SER A 25 -2.43 1.29 12.34
N MET A 26 -2.68 2.58 12.41
CA MET A 26 -1.73 3.57 12.90
C MET A 26 -2.49 4.70 13.58
N SER A 27 -1.99 5.18 14.72
CA SER A 27 -2.53 6.37 15.38
C SER A 27 -1.71 7.59 14.95
N PRO A 28 -2.34 8.71 14.57
CA PRO A 28 -1.61 9.91 14.19
C PRO A 28 -0.92 10.55 15.41
N GLU A 29 0.35 10.92 15.26
CA GLU A 29 1.07 11.80 16.20
C GLU A 29 1.01 13.27 15.75
N ASN A 30 1.52 14.18 16.58
CA ASN A 30 1.55 15.60 16.24
C ASN A 30 2.33 15.86 14.95
N GLY A 31 1.73 16.62 14.03
CA GLY A 31 2.31 16.91 12.71
C GLY A 31 2.20 15.76 11.69
N GLU A 32 1.56 14.64 12.04
CA GLU A 32 1.30 13.53 11.12
C GLU A 32 -0.09 13.64 10.47
N LYS A 33 -0.17 13.29 9.18
CA LYS A 33 -1.42 13.09 8.44
C LYS A 33 -1.41 11.71 7.83
N ILE A 34 -2.50 10.96 8.06
CA ILE A 34 -2.62 9.56 7.67
C ILE A 34 -3.96 9.38 6.96
N LEU A 35 -3.95 8.77 5.77
CA LEU A 35 -5.17 8.43 5.04
C LEU A 35 -5.07 6.98 4.56
N PHE A 36 -6.15 6.21 4.76
CA PHE A 36 -6.25 4.81 4.38
C PHE A 36 -7.25 4.69 3.24
N PHE A 37 -6.87 4.04 2.14
CA PHE A 37 -7.72 3.82 0.99
C PHE A 37 -7.84 2.32 0.72
N LYS A 38 -9.04 1.75 0.88
CA LYS A 38 -9.29 0.33 0.59
C LYS A 38 -9.44 0.14 -0.92
N LEU A 39 -8.52 -0.59 -1.55
CA LEU A 39 -8.55 -0.74 -3.02
C LEU A 39 -9.27 -2.00 -3.47
N ASP A 40 -9.21 -3.10 -2.71
CA ASP A 40 -9.98 -4.31 -2.99
C ASP A 40 -11.25 -4.39 -2.15
N ASP A 41 -12.35 -3.85 -2.68
CA ASP A 41 -13.66 -3.85 -2.02
C ASP A 41 -14.75 -4.44 -2.93
N GLY A 42 -14.43 -5.53 -3.63
CA GLY A 42 -15.36 -6.24 -4.51
C GLY A 42 -15.97 -5.33 -5.59
N ASN A 43 -17.18 -4.81 -5.35
CA ASN A 43 -17.91 -3.96 -6.30
C ASN A 43 -17.17 -2.63 -6.60
N ASN A 44 -16.52 -2.00 -5.61
CA ASN A 44 -15.78 -0.76 -5.81
C ASN A 44 -14.43 -0.98 -6.50
N SER A 45 -13.84 -2.18 -6.34
CA SER A 45 -12.57 -2.50 -7.01
C SER A 45 -12.74 -2.59 -8.52
N ILE A 46 -13.93 -2.96 -9.03
CA ILE A 46 -14.23 -2.95 -10.48
C ILE A 46 -14.11 -1.54 -11.06
N SER A 47 -14.71 -0.55 -10.41
CA SER A 47 -14.68 0.85 -10.88
C SER A 47 -13.27 1.44 -10.80
N LEU A 48 -12.55 1.14 -9.72
CA LEU A 48 -11.15 1.54 -9.56
C LEU A 48 -10.25 0.88 -10.62
N LYS A 49 -10.35 -0.44 -10.81
CA LYS A 49 -9.65 -1.21 -11.84
C LYS A 49 -9.92 -0.65 -13.24
N LYS A 50 -11.19 -0.37 -13.57
CA LYS A 50 -11.58 0.25 -14.85
C LYS A 50 -10.94 1.62 -15.03
N ALA A 51 -10.97 2.48 -14.02
CA ALA A 51 -10.36 3.82 -14.10
C ALA A 51 -8.83 3.79 -14.17
N LEU A 52 -8.23 2.77 -13.57
CA LEU A 52 -6.82 2.44 -13.66
C LEU A 52 -6.45 1.69 -14.94
N ASN A 53 -7.41 1.51 -15.86
CA ASN A 53 -7.24 0.82 -17.13
C ASN A 53 -6.76 -0.64 -16.98
N MET A 54 -7.06 -1.27 -15.84
CA MET A 54 -6.84 -2.69 -15.56
C MET A 54 -7.96 -3.47 -16.23
N ARG A 55 -7.80 -3.71 -17.55
CA ARG A 55 -8.85 -4.25 -18.44
C ARG A 55 -8.97 -5.78 -18.42
N ASN A 56 -8.02 -6.48 -17.78
CA ASN A 56 -7.98 -7.94 -17.77
C ASN A 56 -8.40 -8.45 -16.40
N ASP A 57 -9.32 -9.43 -16.38
CA ASP A 57 -9.90 -10.03 -15.18
C ASP A 57 -8.87 -10.69 -14.23
N ASN A 58 -7.63 -10.87 -14.68
CA ASN A 58 -6.54 -11.46 -13.91
C ASN A 58 -5.63 -10.44 -13.20
N GLN A 59 -5.92 -9.14 -13.28
CA GLN A 59 -5.10 -8.12 -12.61
C GLN A 59 -5.66 -7.82 -11.20
N SER A 60 -5.09 -8.48 -10.20
CA SER A 60 -5.39 -8.22 -8.79
C SER A 60 -4.73 -6.92 -8.31
N VAL A 61 -5.43 -6.21 -7.42
CA VAL A 61 -4.90 -5.04 -6.71
C VAL A 61 -4.57 -5.46 -5.29
N CYS A 62 -3.71 -4.70 -4.62
CA CYS A 62 -3.51 -4.90 -3.19
C CYS A 62 -4.72 -4.44 -2.38
N ASP A 63 -4.84 -4.89 -1.13
CA ASP A 63 -5.99 -4.59 -0.28
C ASP A 63 -6.08 -3.08 0.05
N LEU A 64 -4.94 -2.46 0.35
CA LEU A 64 -4.88 -1.13 0.97
C LEU A 64 -3.78 -0.24 0.36
N LEU A 65 -4.10 1.04 0.21
CA LEU A 65 -3.13 2.11 -0.03
C LEU A 65 -3.15 3.07 1.15
N VAL A 66 -1.99 3.36 1.72
CA VAL A 66 -1.84 4.28 2.85
C VAL A 66 -1.00 5.47 2.44
N TYR A 67 -1.56 6.67 2.58
CA TYR A 67 -0.81 7.90 2.53
C TYR A 67 -0.39 8.29 3.95
N TYR A 68 0.90 8.53 4.13
CA TYR A 68 1.45 9.09 5.35
C TYR A 68 2.23 10.36 5.02
N GLN A 69 2.02 11.39 5.82
CA GLN A 69 2.78 12.63 5.76
C GLN A 69 3.20 13.05 7.15
N LYS A 70 4.46 13.49 7.29
CA LYS A 70 4.96 14.15 8.49
C LYS A 70 5.57 15.49 8.10
N ILE A 71 5.14 16.54 8.79
CA ILE A 71 5.66 17.89 8.61
C ILE A 71 6.61 18.15 9.78
N ASP A 72 7.90 18.22 9.49
CA ASP A 72 8.93 18.68 10.43
C ASP A 72 9.35 20.10 10.06
N VAL A 73 10.04 20.78 10.99
CA VAL A 73 10.41 22.21 10.89
C VAL A 73 11.09 22.57 9.56
N ASN A 74 11.88 21.65 8.98
CA ASN A 74 12.69 21.90 7.79
C ASN A 74 12.36 20.97 6.61
N ASN A 75 11.42 20.02 6.75
CA ASN A 75 11.15 19.05 5.69
C ASN A 75 9.73 18.47 5.79
N THR A 76 9.12 18.20 4.65
CA THR A 76 7.87 17.43 4.57
C THR A 76 8.16 16.06 3.99
N LYS A 77 7.93 15.02 4.79
CA LYS A 77 8.03 13.64 4.33
C LYS A 77 6.66 13.17 3.86
N LYS A 78 6.59 12.60 2.66
CA LYS A 78 5.39 11.96 2.11
C LYS A 78 5.70 10.52 1.72
N ILE A 79 4.87 9.60 2.16
CA ILE A 79 4.99 8.16 1.92
C ILE A 79 3.68 7.66 1.31
N MET A 80 3.80 6.89 0.24
CA MET A 80 2.70 6.09 -0.31
C MET A 80 3.03 4.62 -0.10
N CYS A 81 2.27 3.95 0.76
CA CYS A 81 2.48 2.55 1.09
C CYS A 81 1.37 1.68 0.51
N PHE A 82 1.74 0.72 -0.34
CA PHE A 82 0.85 -0.38 -0.69
C PHE A 82 0.92 -1.42 0.42
N ALA A 83 -0.23 -1.82 0.94
CA ALA A 83 -0.33 -2.71 2.07
C ALA A 83 -1.26 -3.87 1.75
N GLU A 84 -0.82 -5.06 2.15
CA GLU A 84 -1.54 -6.32 1.94
C GLU A 84 -1.70 -7.08 3.25
N GLY A 85 -2.91 -7.54 3.54
CA GLY A 85 -3.21 -8.40 4.67
C GLY A 85 -3.44 -9.84 4.23
N LYS A 86 -2.41 -10.52 3.73
CA LYS A 86 -2.49 -11.92 3.27
C LYS A 86 -1.67 -12.82 4.18
N GLY A 87 -2.31 -13.87 4.68
CA GLY A 87 -1.76 -14.81 5.66
C GLY A 87 -0.47 -15.50 5.21
N THR A 88 -0.58 -16.66 4.55
CA THR A 88 0.58 -17.52 4.20
C THR A 88 1.07 -17.36 2.77
N ASP A 89 0.26 -16.79 1.86
CA ASP A 89 0.63 -16.60 0.45
C ASP A 89 1.24 -15.21 0.19
N ILE A 90 2.51 -15.08 0.57
CA ILE A 90 3.27 -13.84 0.41
C ILE A 90 3.63 -13.58 -1.06
N LYS A 91 3.78 -14.62 -1.88
CA LYS A 91 4.14 -14.45 -3.28
C LYS A 91 3.01 -13.74 -4.04
N HIS A 92 1.77 -14.18 -3.82
CA HIS A 92 0.62 -13.51 -4.41
C HIS A 92 0.48 -12.05 -3.93
N ALA A 93 0.74 -11.79 -2.65
CA ALA A 93 0.76 -10.43 -2.10
C ALA A 93 1.80 -9.52 -2.79
N VAL A 94 2.99 -10.05 -3.10
CA VAL A 94 4.01 -9.32 -3.87
C VAL A 94 3.51 -9.00 -5.28
N GLU A 95 2.92 -9.96 -5.97
CA GLU A 95 2.36 -9.78 -7.31
C GLU A 95 1.27 -8.70 -7.34
N GLN A 96 0.36 -8.72 -6.35
CA GLN A 96 -0.69 -7.70 -6.16
C GLN A 96 -0.09 -6.30 -5.97
N ILE A 97 0.92 -6.16 -5.10
CA ILE A 97 1.58 -4.87 -4.86
C ILE A 97 2.32 -4.39 -6.10
N GLN A 98 3.10 -5.23 -6.77
CA GLN A 98 3.83 -4.86 -7.99
C GLN A 98 2.87 -4.41 -9.10
N ASN A 99 1.76 -5.14 -9.28
CA ASN A 99 0.76 -4.77 -10.27
C ASN A 99 0.10 -3.42 -9.94
N THR A 100 -0.27 -3.21 -8.68
CA THR A 100 -0.85 -1.94 -8.21
C THR A 100 0.15 -0.79 -8.37
N TYR A 101 1.39 -0.97 -7.97
CA TYR A 101 2.45 0.02 -8.11
C TYR A 101 2.67 0.42 -9.58
N ARG A 102 2.80 -0.56 -10.47
CA ARG A 102 2.98 -0.33 -11.92
C ARG A 102 1.84 0.52 -12.48
N VAL A 103 0.61 0.21 -12.10
CA VAL A 103 -0.59 0.91 -12.56
C VAL A 103 -0.62 2.35 -12.06
N PHE A 104 -0.34 2.59 -10.78
CA PHE A 104 -0.24 3.94 -10.22
C PHE A 104 0.88 4.74 -10.86
N CYS A 105 2.07 4.14 -11.04
CA CYS A 105 3.21 4.80 -11.70
C CYS A 105 2.98 5.08 -13.18
N GLY A 106 2.23 4.23 -13.88
CA GLY A 106 1.82 4.50 -15.27
C GLY A 106 0.77 5.61 -15.40
N SER A 107 -0.02 5.85 -14.35
CA SER A 107 -1.16 6.77 -14.36
C SER A 107 -0.84 8.17 -13.82
N LEU A 108 0.25 8.31 -13.05
CA LEU A 108 0.62 9.57 -12.39
C LEU A 108 1.76 10.30 -13.11
N PRO A 109 1.75 11.66 -13.15
CA PRO A 109 2.86 12.44 -13.66
C PRO A 109 4.17 12.17 -12.89
N LYS A 110 5.31 12.15 -13.59
CA LYS A 110 6.64 11.96 -13.00
C LYS A 110 6.96 12.94 -11.86
N SER A 111 6.45 14.17 -11.94
CA SER A 111 6.59 15.18 -10.90
C SER A 111 5.94 14.77 -9.57
N ILE A 112 4.81 14.05 -9.61
CA ILE A 112 4.16 13.51 -8.42
C ILE A 112 4.93 12.28 -7.92
N LEU A 113 5.36 11.41 -8.83
CA LEU A 113 6.11 10.20 -8.48
C LEU A 113 7.39 10.49 -7.70
N GLY A 114 8.09 11.59 -8.03
CA GLY A 114 9.32 12.01 -7.35
C GLY A 114 9.11 12.71 -6.00
N GLN A 115 7.88 13.09 -5.63
CA GLN A 115 7.58 13.79 -4.38
C GLN A 115 7.24 12.86 -3.21
N VAL A 116 7.05 11.56 -3.48
CA VAL A 116 6.64 10.59 -2.48
C VAL A 116 7.61 9.42 -2.42
N ILE A 117 7.78 8.88 -1.23
CA ILE A 117 8.52 7.64 -1.02
C ILE A 117 7.54 6.49 -1.17
N TRP A 118 7.77 5.64 -2.17
CA TRP A 118 6.96 4.45 -2.41
C TRP A 118 7.43 3.30 -1.54
N THR A 119 6.52 2.71 -0.77
CA THR A 119 6.79 1.61 0.14
C THR A 119 5.80 0.46 -0.03
N ALA A 120 6.19 -0.71 0.45
CA ALA A 120 5.33 -1.90 0.49
C ALA A 120 5.30 -2.50 1.89
N TYR A 121 4.14 -2.99 2.32
CA TYR A 121 3.96 -3.66 3.59
C TYR A 121 3.09 -4.89 3.42
N ILE A 122 3.60 -6.05 3.82
CA ILE A 122 2.83 -7.29 3.81
C ILE A 122 2.73 -7.81 5.24
N GLN A 123 1.52 -7.87 5.76
CA GLN A 123 1.24 -8.44 7.07
C GLN A 123 1.03 -9.94 6.94
N GLY A 124 2.00 -10.73 7.41
CA GLY A 124 1.82 -12.18 7.52
C GLY A 124 1.04 -12.59 8.76
N ASN A 125 0.58 -13.84 8.79
CA ASN A 125 -0.13 -14.41 9.92
C ASN A 125 0.79 -14.55 11.15
N PRO A 126 0.33 -14.13 12.35
CA PRO A 126 1.04 -14.40 13.60
C PRO A 126 1.33 -15.90 13.76
N GLY A 127 2.59 -16.26 14.04
CA GLY A 127 3.00 -17.65 14.23
C GLY A 127 3.30 -18.45 12.96
N SER A 128 3.10 -17.89 11.77
CA SER A 128 3.54 -18.52 10.52
C SER A 128 4.99 -18.16 10.19
N SER A 129 5.81 -19.16 9.84
CA SER A 129 7.16 -18.92 9.34
C SER A 129 7.08 -18.56 7.85
N LEU A 130 7.24 -17.28 7.54
CA LEU A 130 7.24 -16.78 6.17
C LEU A 130 8.54 -17.21 5.47
N LYS A 131 8.39 -18.00 4.40
CA LYS A 131 9.52 -18.44 3.57
C LYS A 131 9.90 -17.38 2.54
N ASN A 132 11.16 -17.38 2.11
CA ASN A 132 11.69 -16.56 1.02
C ASN A 132 11.48 -15.04 1.15
N THR A 133 11.25 -14.53 2.37
CA THR A 133 10.97 -13.11 2.61
C THR A 133 12.06 -12.17 2.08
N LYS A 134 13.34 -12.58 2.10
CA LYS A 134 14.44 -11.77 1.58
C LYS A 134 14.37 -11.62 0.05
N GLU A 135 14.12 -12.71 -0.65
CA GLU A 135 13.99 -12.74 -2.11
C GLU A 135 12.79 -11.89 -2.55
N LEU A 136 11.64 -12.11 -1.93
CA LEU A 136 10.40 -11.37 -2.19
C LEU A 136 10.52 -9.86 -1.88
N LYS A 137 11.26 -9.48 -0.83
CA LYS A 137 11.59 -8.07 -0.56
C LYS A 137 12.44 -7.47 -1.69
N ASN A 138 13.42 -8.22 -2.20
CA ASN A 138 14.25 -7.77 -3.31
C ASN A 138 13.44 -7.60 -4.59
N GLU A 139 12.48 -8.48 -4.88
CA GLU A 139 11.58 -8.35 -6.03
C GLU A 139 10.77 -7.05 -5.98
N LEU A 140 10.22 -6.68 -4.81
CA LEU A 140 9.54 -5.41 -4.62
C LEU A 140 10.49 -4.22 -4.83
N ILE A 141 11.71 -4.29 -4.31
CA ILE A 141 12.70 -3.21 -4.47
C ILE A 141 13.11 -3.03 -5.93
N CYS A 142 13.37 -4.13 -6.65
CA CYS A 142 13.71 -4.12 -8.06
C CYS A 142 12.59 -3.53 -8.93
N SER A 143 11.33 -3.56 -8.47
CA SER A 143 10.21 -2.92 -9.16
C SER A 143 10.21 -1.38 -9.09
N GLY A 144 10.99 -0.78 -8.18
CA GLY A 144 11.04 0.67 -7.95
C GLY A 144 10.57 1.12 -6.56
N ILE A 145 10.10 0.18 -5.72
CA ILE A 145 9.67 0.46 -4.35
C ILE A 145 10.90 0.68 -3.46
N LYS A 146 10.97 1.80 -2.74
CA LYS A 146 12.19 2.19 -2.02
C LYS A 146 12.42 1.39 -0.75
N LYS A 147 11.36 1.02 -0.04
CA LYS A 147 11.44 0.26 1.21
C LYS A 147 10.25 -0.68 1.34
N CYS A 148 10.50 -1.88 1.87
CA CYS A 148 9.47 -2.90 2.04
C CYS A 148 9.61 -3.66 3.36
N GLU A 149 8.48 -4.08 3.93
CA GLU A 149 8.44 -4.95 5.10
C GLU A 149 7.46 -6.12 4.90
N ILE A 150 7.84 -7.29 5.40
CA ILE A 150 7.07 -8.54 5.30
C ILE A 150 7.07 -9.18 6.69
N GLY A 151 5.98 -9.01 7.43
CA GLY A 151 5.61 -9.77 8.63
C GLY A 151 6.46 -9.60 9.91
N LYS A 152 7.55 -8.82 9.92
CA LYS A 152 8.45 -8.74 11.09
C LYS A 152 8.15 -7.59 12.06
N THR A 153 7.58 -6.51 11.58
CA THR A 153 7.47 -5.25 12.32
C THR A 153 6.06 -4.73 12.21
N LYS A 154 5.55 -4.09 13.28
CA LYS A 154 4.23 -3.46 13.23
C LYS A 154 4.21 -2.37 12.16
N PHE A 155 3.08 -2.23 11.46
CA PHE A 155 2.89 -1.25 10.39
C PHE A 155 3.32 0.18 10.77
N GLU A 156 2.86 0.66 11.92
CA GLU A 156 3.21 1.99 12.45
C GLU A 156 4.71 2.20 12.62
N GLN A 157 5.42 1.21 13.19
CA GLN A 157 6.87 1.25 13.34
C GLN A 157 7.59 1.22 11.98
N PHE A 158 7.07 0.45 11.03
CA PHE A 158 7.62 0.43 9.68
C PHE A 158 7.52 1.80 9.01
N ILE A 159 6.33 2.40 8.99
CA ILE A 159 6.08 3.69 8.33
C ILE A 159 6.93 4.81 8.93
N ARG A 160 7.07 4.87 10.26
CA ARG A 160 7.86 5.91 10.92
C ARG A 160 9.38 5.77 10.75
N THR A 161 9.87 4.61 10.32
CA THR A 161 11.31 4.36 10.10
C THR A 161 11.73 4.45 8.63
N VAL A 162 10.78 4.48 7.68
CA VAL A 162 11.04 4.92 6.30
C VAL A 162 11.57 6.33 6.39
#